data_AF-A0A081P4E0-F1
#
_entry.id   AF-A0A081P4E0-F1
#
_cell.length_a   1.000
_cell.length_b   1.000
_cell.length_c   1.000
_cell.angle_alpha   90.00
_cell.angle_beta   90.00
_cell.angle_gamma   90.00
#
_symmetry.space_group_name_H-M   'P 1'
#
loop_
_entity.id
_entity.type
_entity.pdbx_description
1 polymer ?
#
loop_
_entity_poly.entity_id
_entity_poly.type
_entity_poly.pdbx_seq_one_letter_code
_entity_poly.pdbx_strand_id
1 'polypeptide(L)'
;MSVLCMEELFPEATETEIKIAKSHLKQYQEKKQKVLLFERTPPKTEKQKKLQTDLIKFTTQIEIAVDQILQKDVKAVIEYMFIKGNSRAATILRFKGWNCCDKTIDRKVIEGATSVANTLLYLD
;
A
#
# COMPACT_ATOMS: atom_id res chain seq x y z
N MET A 1 13.96 -6.34 38.89
CA MET A 1 12.63 -6.76 38.40
C MET A 1 12.63 -6.59 36.90
N SER A 2 12.88 -7.68 36.18
CA SER A 2 12.89 -7.71 34.71
C SER A 2 11.47 -7.47 34.22
N VAL A 3 11.24 -6.30 33.63
CA VAL A 3 10.06 -6.08 32.79
C VAL A 3 10.40 -6.71 31.45
N LEU A 4 10.09 -7.99 31.32
CA LEU A 4 9.87 -8.58 30.01
C LEU A 4 8.69 -7.82 29.41
N CYS A 5 8.99 -6.83 28.56
CA CYS A 5 8.01 -6.32 27.62
C CYS A 5 7.55 -7.52 26.80
N MET A 6 6.34 -7.99 27.08
CA MET A 6 5.62 -8.90 26.22
C MET A 6 5.55 -8.19 24.86
N GLU A 7 6.45 -8.55 23.95
CA GLU A 7 6.28 -8.24 22.53
C GLU A 7 4.84 -8.62 22.21
N GLU A 8 4.01 -7.62 21.88
CA GLU A 8 2.60 -7.83 21.62
C GLU A 8 2.48 -8.90 20.54
N LEU A 9 1.79 -10.00 20.85
CA LEU A 9 1.69 -11.19 19.99
C LEU A 9 1.20 -10.85 18.55
N PHE A 10 0.54 -9.70 18.42
CA PHE A 10 0.09 -9.10 17.17
C PHE A 10 0.36 -7.59 17.20
N PRO A 11 1.50 -7.11 16.67
CA PRO A 11 1.78 -5.69 16.66
C PRO A 11 0.75 -4.92 15.83
N GLU A 12 0.30 -3.79 16.34
CA GLU A 12 -0.54 -2.82 15.62
C GLU A 12 0.30 -1.66 15.12
N ALA A 13 0.02 -1.20 13.90
CA ALA A 13 0.72 -0.08 13.30
C ALA A 13 0.42 1.22 14.03
N THR A 14 1.49 1.90 14.42
CA THR A 14 1.47 3.27 14.94
C THR A 14 0.97 4.25 13.87
N GLU A 15 0.54 5.45 14.30
CA GLU A 15 0.15 6.50 13.36
C GLU A 15 1.24 6.86 12.35
N THR A 16 2.50 6.75 12.75
CA THR A 16 3.65 7.02 11.87
C THR A 16 3.75 5.96 10.79
N GLU A 17 3.62 4.68 11.14
CA GLU A 17 3.62 3.57 10.19
C GLU A 17 2.43 3.64 9.23
N ILE A 18 1.25 4.04 9.71
CA ILE A 18 0.07 4.27 8.87
C ILE A 18 0.33 5.41 7.86
N LYS A 19 0.97 6.49 8.28
CA LYS A 19 1.35 7.60 7.38
C LYS A 19 2.38 7.13 6.34
N ILE A 20 3.35 6.30 6.74
CA ILE A 20 4.35 5.71 5.84
C ILE A 20 3.67 4.79 4.83
N ALA A 21 2.80 3.88 5.26
CA ALA A 21 2.05 2.98 4.39
C ALA A 21 1.21 3.75 3.36
N LYS A 22 0.54 4.83 3.79
CA LYS A 22 -0.18 5.72 2.87
C LYS A 22 0.74 6.41 1.86
N SER A 23 1.95 6.79 2.27
CA SER A 23 2.97 7.32 1.36
C SER A 23 3.42 6.25 0.36
N HIS A 24 3.65 5.02 0.81
CA HIS A 24 4.01 3.90 -0.05
C HIS A 24 2.94 3.60 -1.11
N LEU A 25 1.66 3.59 -0.71
CA LEU A 25 0.53 3.44 -1.63
C LEU A 25 0.52 4.53 -2.72
N LYS A 26 0.85 5.79 -2.37
CA LYS A 26 0.95 6.89 -3.35
C LYS A 26 2.12 6.70 -4.32
N GLN A 27 3.24 6.16 -3.86
CA GLN A 27 4.45 5.94 -4.66
C GLN A 27 4.37 4.67 -5.53
N TYR A 28 3.41 3.79 -5.27
CA TYR A 28 3.30 2.49 -5.92
C TYR A 28 3.31 2.57 -7.44
N GLN A 29 2.48 3.42 -8.05
CA GLN A 29 2.42 3.53 -9.51
C GLN A 29 3.76 3.91 -10.13
N GLU A 30 4.41 4.94 -9.59
CA GLU A 30 5.70 5.41 -10.08
C GLU A 30 6.76 4.31 -10.01
N LYS A 31 6.81 3.60 -8.88
CA LYS A 31 7.75 2.49 -8.69
C LYS A 31 7.42 1.29 -9.58
N LYS A 32 6.14 0.98 -9.78
CA LYS A 32 5.71 -0.09 -10.69
C LYS A 32 6.11 0.21 -12.13
N GLN A 33 5.96 1.45 -12.59
CA GLN A 33 6.45 1.84 -13.92
C GLN A 33 7.97 1.65 -14.07
N LYS A 34 8.74 1.90 -13.01
CA LYS A 34 10.19 1.64 -13.00
C LYS A 34 10.52 0.14 -13.06
N VAL A 35 9.72 -0.72 -12.40
CA VAL A 35 9.85 -2.18 -12.56
C VAL A 35 9.62 -2.59 -14.02
N LEU A 36 8.52 -2.12 -14.62
CA LEU A 36 8.18 -2.40 -16.03
C LEU A 36 9.26 -1.89 -17.00
N LEU A 37 9.90 -0.76 -16.68
CA LEU A 37 11.04 -0.26 -17.45
C LEU A 37 12.20 -1.26 -17.43
N PHE A 38 12.55 -1.80 -16.25
CA PHE A 38 13.64 -2.77 -16.14
C PHE A 38 13.30 -4.14 -16.72
N GLU A 39 12.03 -4.52 -16.80
CA GLU A 39 11.60 -5.72 -17.52
C GLU A 39 11.83 -5.57 -19.04
N ARG A 40 11.53 -4.39 -19.59
CA ARG A 40 11.75 -4.08 -21.01
C ARG A 40 13.22 -3.81 -21.33
N THR A 41 13.93 -3.22 -20.39
CA THR A 41 15.34 -2.84 -20.50
C THR A 41 16.10 -3.40 -19.29
N PRO A 42 16.57 -4.66 -19.36
CA PRO A 42 17.24 -5.31 -18.25
C PRO A 42 18.42 -4.49 -17.70
N PRO A 43 18.62 -4.46 -16.37
CA PRO A 43 19.70 -3.71 -15.76
C PRO A 43 21.07 -4.21 -16.21
N LYS A 44 21.98 -3.28 -16.49
CA LYS A 44 23.33 -3.59 -16.98
C LYS A 44 24.40 -3.50 -15.89
N THR A 45 24.17 -2.67 -14.87
CA THR A 45 25.11 -2.45 -13.77
C THR A 45 24.59 -3.07 -12.48
N GLU A 46 25.49 -3.40 -11.55
CA GLU A 46 25.11 -3.91 -10.22
C GLU A 46 24.21 -2.94 -9.46
N LYS A 47 24.46 -1.63 -9.60
CA LYS A 47 23.59 -0.59 -9.03
C LYS A 47 22.16 -0.66 -9.56
N GLN A 48 22.00 -0.88 -10.87
CA GLN A 48 20.67 -1.01 -11.49
C GLN A 48 19.99 -2.33 -11.08
N LYS A 49 20.73 -3.44 -10.98
CA LYS A 49 20.19 -4.71 -10.49
C LYS A 49 19.65 -4.59 -9.07
N LYS A 50 20.44 -4.00 -8.17
CA LYS A 50 20.00 -3.73 -6.79
C LYS A 50 18.73 -2.87 -6.76
N LEU A 51 18.71 -1.78 -7.52
CA LEU A 51 17.54 -0.92 -7.62
C LEU A 51 16.31 -1.69 -8.13
N GLN A 52 16.45 -2.54 -9.15
CA GLN A 52 15.36 -3.37 -9.64
C GLN A 52 14.84 -4.31 -8.55
N THR A 53 15.72 -4.98 -7.82
CA THR A 53 15.35 -5.86 -6.70
C THR A 53 14.58 -5.11 -5.63
N ASP A 54 15.05 -3.92 -5.23
CA ASP A 54 14.38 -3.09 -4.21
C ASP A 54 13.00 -2.63 -4.68
N LEU A 55 12.86 -2.27 -5.97
CA LEU A 55 11.57 -1.88 -6.56
C LEU A 55 10.59 -3.06 -6.65
N ILE A 56 11.07 -4.25 -7.02
CA ILE A 56 10.26 -5.47 -7.07
C ILE A 56 9.80 -5.82 -5.65
N LYS A 57 10.71 -5.84 -4.66
CA LYS A 57 10.35 -6.11 -3.25
C LYS A 57 9.26 -5.15 -2.78
N PHE A 58 9.48 -3.85 -2.97
CA PHE A 58 8.53 -2.81 -2.57
C PHE A 58 7.15 -3.01 -3.22
N THR A 59 7.09 -3.16 -4.54
CA THR A 59 5.82 -3.26 -5.26
C THR A 59 5.07 -4.54 -4.89
N THR A 60 5.79 -5.65 -4.74
CA THR A 60 5.23 -6.94 -4.32
C THR A 60 4.67 -6.88 -2.89
N GLN A 61 5.41 -6.28 -1.94
CA GLN A 61 4.92 -6.12 -0.56
C GLN A 61 3.62 -5.28 -0.52
N ILE A 62 3.53 -4.22 -1.32
CA ILE A 62 2.31 -3.39 -1.41
C ILE A 62 1.16 -4.15 -2.05
N GLU A 63 1.40 -4.92 -3.13
CA GLU A 63 0.38 -5.76 -3.76
C GLU A 63 -0.16 -6.81 -2.79
N ILE A 64 0.71 -7.50 -2.05
CA ILE A 64 0.33 -8.46 -1.02
C ILE A 64 -0.47 -7.76 0.09
N ALA A 65 0.01 -6.64 0.62
CA ALA A 65 -0.65 -5.93 1.71
C ALA A 65 -2.04 -5.40 1.32
N VAL A 66 -2.23 -4.95 0.07
CA VAL A 66 -3.55 -4.57 -0.45
C VAL A 66 -4.44 -5.80 -0.64
N ASP A 67 -3.88 -6.93 -1.06
CA ASP A 67 -4.63 -8.17 -1.24
C ASP A 67 -5.20 -8.71 0.07
N GLN A 68 -4.47 -8.53 1.18
CA GLN A 68 -4.86 -8.93 2.53
C GLN A 68 -5.94 -8.05 3.18
N ILE A 69 -6.37 -6.95 2.56
CA ILE A 69 -7.46 -6.11 3.09
C ILE A 69 -8.77 -6.92 3.09
N LEU A 70 -9.29 -7.20 4.29
CA LEU A 70 -10.48 -8.05 4.49
C LEU A 70 -11.78 -7.38 4.06
N GLN A 71 -11.95 -6.09 4.35
CA GLN A 71 -13.16 -5.35 4.00
C GLN A 71 -13.15 -5.06 2.49
N LYS A 72 -14.02 -5.77 1.75
CA LYS A 72 -14.07 -5.73 0.28
C LYS A 72 -14.26 -4.31 -0.28
N ASP A 73 -15.03 -3.48 0.40
CA ASP A 73 -15.28 -2.11 -0.02
C ASP A 73 -14.07 -1.19 0.22
N VAL A 74 -13.33 -1.39 1.31
CA VAL A 74 -12.03 -0.74 1.57
C VAL A 74 -11.02 -1.17 0.51
N LYS A 75 -10.88 -2.48 0.28
CA LYS A 75 -9.98 -3.04 -0.73
C LYS A 75 -10.28 -2.45 -2.11
N ALA A 76 -11.54 -2.43 -2.52
CA ALA A 76 -11.93 -1.87 -3.81
C ALA A 76 -11.55 -0.39 -3.98
N VAL A 77 -11.68 0.43 -2.93
CA VAL A 77 -11.26 1.84 -2.94
C VAL A 77 -9.74 1.95 -3.08
N ILE A 78 -8.98 1.19 -2.29
CA ILE A 78 -7.51 1.20 -2.31
C ILE A 78 -6.97 0.72 -3.66
N GLU A 79 -7.48 -0.40 -4.17
CA GLU A 79 -7.09 -0.93 -5.48
C GLU A 79 -7.36 0.07 -6.60
N TYR A 80 -8.56 0.67 -6.61
CA TYR A 80 -8.92 1.61 -7.65
C TYR A 80 -8.06 2.87 -7.61
N MET A 81 -7.84 3.44 -6.42
CA MET A 81 -7.08 4.67 -6.27
C MET A 81 -5.58 4.45 -6.49
N PHE A 82 -4.98 3.44 -5.84
CA PHE A 82 -3.53 3.30 -5.78
C PHE A 82 -2.99 2.23 -6.74
N ILE A 83 -3.60 1.04 -6.78
CA ILE A 83 -3.11 -0.06 -7.64
C ILE A 83 -3.43 0.17 -9.11
N LYS A 84 -4.54 0.86 -9.42
CA LYS A 84 -4.89 1.29 -10.78
C LYS A 84 -4.48 2.73 -11.08
N GLY A 85 -4.00 3.48 -10.08
CA GLY A 85 -3.45 4.82 -10.26
C GLY A 85 -4.49 5.92 -10.55
N ASN A 86 -5.74 5.75 -10.11
CA ASN A 86 -6.78 6.75 -10.34
C ASN A 86 -6.71 7.89 -9.30
N SER A 87 -7.12 9.09 -9.72
CA SER A 87 -7.19 10.24 -8.82
C SER A 87 -8.29 10.08 -7.76
N ARG A 88 -8.21 10.89 -6.69
CA ARG A 88 -9.28 10.98 -5.67
C ARG A 88 -10.63 11.31 -6.30
N ALA A 89 -10.67 12.29 -7.20
CA ALA A 89 -11.91 12.69 -7.88
C ALA A 89 -12.49 11.56 -8.74
N ALA A 90 -11.66 10.86 -9.50
CA ALA A 90 -12.07 9.69 -10.26
C ALA A 90 -12.58 8.55 -9.36
N THR A 91 -11.96 8.38 -8.19
CA THR A 91 -12.37 7.38 -7.19
C THR A 91 -13.74 7.71 -6.60
N ILE A 92 -13.98 8.96 -6.20
CA ILE A 92 -15.29 9.40 -5.70
C ILE A 92 -16.37 9.19 -6.77
N LEU A 93 -16.09 9.58 -8.01
CA LEU A 93 -17.01 9.39 -9.13
C LEU A 93 -17.31 7.90 -9.36
N ARG A 94 -16.29 7.04 -9.32
CA ARG A 94 -16.42 5.59 -9.50
C ARG A 94 -17.36 4.96 -8.47
N PHE A 95 -17.30 5.41 -7.22
CA PHE A 95 -18.04 4.83 -6.09
C PHE A 95 -19.28 5.63 -5.67
N LYS A 96 -19.70 6.62 -6.46
CA LYS A 96 -20.91 7.43 -6.20
C LYS A 96 -22.18 6.58 -6.00
N GLY A 97 -22.26 5.41 -6.64
CA GLY A 97 -23.39 4.48 -6.49
C GLY A 97 -23.50 3.77 -5.14
N TRP A 98 -22.51 3.89 -4.26
CA TRP A 98 -22.56 3.28 -2.91
C TRP A 98 -23.43 4.05 -1.91
N ASN A 99 -24.13 5.10 -2.36
CA ASN A 99 -24.92 5.99 -1.51
C ASN A 99 -24.14 6.51 -0.30
N CYS A 100 -22.86 6.84 -0.51
CA CYS A 100 -21.97 7.35 0.52
C CYS A 100 -21.38 8.71 0.11
N CYS A 101 -21.09 9.55 1.11
CA CYS A 101 -20.44 10.84 0.88
C CYS A 101 -18.92 10.69 0.65
N ASP A 102 -18.29 11.73 0.10
CA ASP A 102 -16.84 11.80 -0.11
C ASP A 102 -16.02 11.46 1.14
N LYS A 103 -16.48 11.89 2.32
CA LYS A 103 -15.83 11.58 3.60
C LYS A 103 -15.80 10.08 3.90
N THR A 104 -16.78 9.32 3.39
CA THR A 104 -16.79 7.86 3.52
C THR A 104 -15.69 7.23 2.69
N ILE A 105 -15.44 7.75 1.47
CA ILE A 105 -14.32 7.31 0.64
C ILE A 105 -13.00 7.65 1.30
N ASP A 106 -12.85 8.87 1.85
CA ASP A 106 -11.64 9.27 2.56
C ASP A 106 -11.39 8.40 3.81
N ARG A 107 -12.44 8.06 4.56
CA ARG A 107 -12.36 7.11 5.68
C ARG A 107 -11.87 5.74 5.23
N LYS A 108 -12.41 5.21 4.12
CA LYS A 108 -11.97 3.94 3.54
C LYS A 108 -10.50 3.97 3.13
N VAL A 109 -10.01 5.10 2.62
CA VAL A 109 -8.59 5.27 2.32
C VAL A 109 -7.73 5.19 3.59
N ILE A 110 -8.21 5.75 4.71
CA ILE A 110 -7.51 5.66 6.00
C ILE A 110 -7.53 4.22 6.52
N GLU A 111 -8.69 3.56 6.55
CA GLU A 111 -8.84 2.16 6.98
C GLU A 111 -7.96 1.21 6.16
N GLY A 112 -7.93 1.42 4.84
CA GLY A 112 -7.07 0.64 3.96
C GLY A 112 -5.59 0.89 4.21
N ALA A 113 -5.18 2.14 4.44
CA ALA A 113 -3.80 2.45 4.81
C ALA A 113 -3.40 1.82 6.15
N THR A 114 -4.32 1.76 7.13
CA THR A 114 -4.11 1.06 8.40
C THR A 114 -3.94 -0.45 8.18
N SER A 115 -4.81 -1.07 7.39
CA SER A 115 -4.71 -2.51 7.08
C SER A 115 -3.40 -2.84 6.35
N VAL A 116 -2.98 -1.98 5.42
CA VAL A 116 -1.69 -2.12 4.72
C VAL A 116 -0.53 -1.98 5.70
N ALA A 117 -0.55 -0.97 6.58
CA ALA A 117 0.49 -0.76 7.58
C ALA A 117 0.63 -1.98 8.49
N ASN A 118 -0.48 -2.50 9.03
CA ASN A 118 -0.48 -3.71 9.85
C ASN A 118 0.12 -4.89 9.11
N THR A 119 -0.22 -5.09 7.83
CA THR A 119 0.33 -6.20 7.04
C THR A 119 1.83 -6.06 6.82
N LEU A 120 2.30 -4.83 6.55
CA LEU A 120 3.71 -4.57 6.29
C LEU A 120 4.61 -4.88 7.51
N LEU A 121 4.09 -4.75 8.74
CA LEU A 121 4.83 -5.13 9.96
C LEU A 121 5.30 -6.60 9.96
N TYR A 122 4.62 -7.47 9.21
CA TYR A 122 4.96 -8.90 9.12
C TYR A 122 5.76 -9.26 7.86
N LEU A 123 5.96 -8.32 6.94
CA LEU A 123 6.62 -8.56 5.64
C LEU A 123 8.03 -7.94 5.55
N ASP A 124 8.40 -7.11 6.52
CA ASP A 124 9.71 -6.45 6.57
C ASP A 124 10.81 -7.30 7.19
#